data_AF-A0A016SD68-F1
#
_entry.id   AF-A0A016SD68-F1
#
_cell.length_a   1.000
_cell.length_b   1.000
_cell.length_c   1.000
_cell.angle_alpha   90.00
_cell.angle_beta   90.00
_cell.angle_gamma   90.00
#
_symmetry.space_group_name_H-M   'P 1'
#
loop_
_entity.id
_entity.type
_entity.pdbx_description
1 polymer ?
#
loop_
_entity_poly.entity_id
_entity_poly.type
_entity_poly.pdbx_seq_one_letter_code
_entity_poly.pdbx_strand_id
1 'polypeptide(L)'
;MECELFNSREMSITPFPLSAIRIIADLKSFLDRIYKAGIKETVVPFANSCCVYDNPVRLSNNNASYLLLNFIYGQNPRYFEDYIADVRQILKFSNDYRREGDYIVDLLKMTHSNLVCLHIRKTDFDVRNISTDMESSVEAANTIARRKGLSQFMIFGDDQKFMENMSQTIVESGNWDKNPRKARYATAPLMMESSPQWRI
;
A
#
# COMPACT_ATOMS: atom_id res chain seq x y z
N MET A 1 -4.14 45.99 -5.87
CA MET A 1 -4.88 45.17 -4.89
C MET A 1 -4.09 43.88 -4.75
N GLU A 2 -2.87 44.03 -4.25
CA GLU A 2 -2.46 43.80 -2.85
C GLU A 2 -2.43 42.31 -2.52
N CYS A 3 -1.19 41.79 -2.59
CA CYS A 3 -0.78 40.57 -1.95
C CYS A 3 -0.88 40.77 -0.44
N GLU A 4 -1.80 40.07 0.22
CA GLU A 4 -1.76 39.96 1.68
C GLU A 4 -0.84 38.81 2.10
N LEU A 5 0.17 39.19 2.88
CA LEU A 5 1.03 38.35 3.68
C LEU A 5 0.18 37.44 4.58
N PHE A 6 0.19 36.13 4.33
CA PHE A 6 -0.27 35.17 5.33
C PHE A 6 0.89 34.82 6.27
N ASN A 7 0.74 35.32 7.48
CA ASN A 7 1.63 35.24 8.62
C ASN A 7 1.98 33.79 8.95
N SER A 8 3.28 33.52 9.11
CA SER A 8 3.81 32.28 9.68
C SER A 8 3.53 32.25 11.18
N ARG A 9 2.39 31.68 11.60
CA ARG A 9 2.19 31.16 12.96
C ARG A 9 0.98 30.21 13.01
N GLU A 10 1.24 29.09 13.69
CA GLU A 10 0.30 28.03 14.06
C GLU A 10 -0.17 27.11 12.92
N MET A 11 0.79 26.31 12.44
CA MET A 11 0.47 24.97 11.98
C MET A 11 -0.14 24.22 13.18
N SER A 12 -1.46 24.14 13.24
CA SER A 12 -2.19 23.26 14.15
C SER A 12 -1.86 21.82 13.75
N ILE A 13 -0.73 21.33 14.25
CA ILE A 13 -0.41 19.92 14.30
C ILE A 13 -1.48 19.34 15.22
N THR A 14 -2.52 18.71 14.66
CA THR A 14 -3.39 17.87 15.47
C THR A 14 -2.47 16.88 16.18
N PRO A 15 -2.47 16.85 17.54
CA PRO A 15 -1.54 16.01 18.24
C PRO A 15 -1.81 14.57 17.82
N PHE A 16 -0.78 13.90 17.28
CA PHE A 16 -0.81 12.46 17.22
C PHE A 16 -1.19 11.95 18.62
N PRO A 17 -2.10 10.96 18.72
CA PRO A 17 -2.46 10.43 20.02
C PRO A 17 -1.18 10.04 20.76
N LEU A 18 -1.09 10.43 22.03
CA LEU A 18 0.12 10.25 22.86
C LEU A 18 0.63 8.80 22.83
N SER A 19 -0.26 7.82 22.64
CA SER A 19 0.06 6.41 22.41
C SER A 19 0.89 6.18 21.14
N ALA A 20 0.51 6.75 20.00
CA ALA A 20 1.21 6.61 18.73
C ALA A 20 2.55 7.35 18.73
N ILE A 21 2.62 8.54 19.34
CA ILE A 21 3.89 9.27 19.53
C ILE A 21 4.85 8.42 20.37
N ARG A 22 4.35 7.83 21.46
CA ARG A 22 5.13 6.96 22.32
C ARG A 22 5.62 5.73 21.59
N ILE A 23 4.76 5.05 20.80
CA ILE A 23 5.17 3.90 19.98
C ILE A 23 6.25 4.28 18.98
N ILE A 24 6.12 5.41 18.26
CA ILE A 24 7.13 5.84 17.26
C ILE A 24 8.44 6.24 17.94
N ALA A 25 8.38 6.97 19.05
CA ALA A 25 9.56 7.35 19.82
C ALA A 25 10.25 6.11 20.43
N ASP A 26 9.47 5.15 20.92
CA ASP A 26 9.96 3.87 21.42
C ASP A 26 10.56 3.04 20.28
N LEU A 27 9.94 2.99 19.10
CA LEU A 27 10.48 2.32 17.92
C LEU A 27 11.80 2.94 17.46
N LYS A 28 11.85 4.28 17.36
CA LYS A 28 13.06 5.01 16.93
C LYS A 28 14.17 4.86 17.96
N SER A 29 13.85 5.01 19.24
CA SER A 29 14.79 4.81 20.33
C SER A 29 15.26 3.35 20.44
N PHE A 30 14.39 2.39 20.13
CA PHE A 30 14.72 0.97 20.06
C PHE A 30 15.65 0.69 18.87
N LEU A 31 15.33 1.18 17.68
CA LEU A 31 16.16 1.05 16.48
C LEU A 31 17.53 1.73 16.66
N ASP A 32 17.58 2.94 17.20
CA ASP A 32 18.85 3.64 17.50
C ASP A 32 19.69 2.88 18.53
N ARG A 33 19.04 2.23 19.52
CA ARG A 33 19.72 1.36 20.49
C ARG A 33 20.23 0.09 19.82
N ILE A 34 19.46 -0.53 18.93
CA ILE A 34 19.87 -1.71 18.16
C ILE A 34 21.09 -1.40 17.30
N TYR A 35 21.02 -0.32 16.51
CA TYR A 35 22.08 0.05 15.57
C TYR A 35 23.37 0.48 16.26
N LYS A 36 23.28 1.19 17.40
CA LYS A 36 24.48 1.63 18.14
C LYS A 36 25.13 0.53 18.99
N ALA A 37 24.36 -0.46 19.45
CA ALA A 37 24.86 -1.45 20.41
C ALA A 37 25.52 -2.67 19.77
N GLY A 38 25.43 -2.87 18.46
CA GLY A 38 25.98 -4.06 17.80
C GLY A 38 25.38 -5.34 18.39
N ILE A 39 24.05 -5.46 18.30
CA ILE A 39 23.32 -6.56 18.94
C ILE A 39 23.76 -7.91 18.38
N LYS A 40 24.05 -8.87 19.27
CA LYS A 40 24.18 -10.28 18.91
C LYS A 40 22.81 -10.84 18.55
N GLU A 41 22.45 -10.73 17.29
CA GLU A 41 21.24 -11.30 16.72
C GLU A 41 21.50 -12.72 16.21
N THR A 42 20.48 -13.56 16.30
CA THR A 42 20.47 -14.86 15.61
C THR A 42 19.51 -14.77 14.43
N VAL A 43 20.04 -14.99 13.24
CA VAL A 43 19.23 -15.02 12.02
C VAL A 43 18.39 -16.30 12.02
N VAL A 44 17.08 -16.15 11.88
CA VAL A 44 16.13 -17.27 11.77
C VAL A 44 15.27 -17.10 10.53
N PRO A 45 14.92 -18.20 9.82
CA PRO A 45 14.02 -18.12 8.69
C PRO A 45 12.64 -17.69 9.17
N PHE A 46 12.06 -16.68 8.54
CA PHE A 46 10.70 -16.22 8.81
C PHE A 46 9.80 -16.60 7.63
N ALA A 47 8.95 -17.61 7.88
CA ALA A 47 8.19 -18.38 6.90
C ALA A 47 9.06 -19.22 5.93
N ASN A 48 8.65 -20.48 5.73
CA ASN A 48 9.34 -21.42 4.82
C ASN A 48 8.95 -21.22 3.34
N SER A 49 7.89 -20.46 3.05
CA SER A 49 7.39 -20.17 1.71
C SER A 49 6.68 -18.82 1.66
N CYS A 50 6.48 -18.25 0.47
CA CYS A 50 5.67 -17.04 0.37
C CYS A 50 4.26 -17.26 0.90
N CYS A 51 3.72 -16.21 1.51
CA CYS A 51 2.28 -15.97 1.57
C CYS A 51 1.52 -16.94 2.51
N VAL A 52 2.21 -17.92 3.11
CA VAL A 52 1.68 -18.87 4.09
C VAL A 52 1.96 -18.33 5.49
N TYR A 53 0.94 -18.41 6.37
CA TYR A 53 1.12 -18.08 7.77
C TYR A 53 1.97 -19.16 8.45
N ASP A 54 3.07 -18.74 9.05
CA ASP A 54 3.98 -19.59 9.82
C ASP A 54 3.98 -19.09 11.26
N ASN A 55 3.43 -19.91 12.17
CA ASN A 55 3.21 -19.48 13.55
C ASN A 55 4.56 -19.21 14.25
N PRO A 56 4.84 -17.96 14.67
CA PRO A 56 6.13 -17.60 15.26
C PRO A 56 6.38 -18.28 16.61
N VAL A 57 5.36 -18.89 17.24
CA VAL A 57 5.51 -19.72 18.45
C VAL A 57 6.53 -20.84 18.24
N ARG A 58 6.76 -21.32 17.01
CA ARG A 58 7.82 -22.31 16.76
C ARG A 58 9.23 -21.83 17.14
N LEU A 59 9.43 -20.51 17.25
CA LEU A 59 10.69 -19.88 17.65
C LEU A 59 10.80 -19.67 19.17
N SER A 60 9.79 -20.04 19.97
CA SER A 60 9.74 -19.77 21.42
C SER A 60 10.86 -20.44 22.21
N ASN A 61 11.43 -21.54 21.70
CA ASN A 61 12.51 -22.28 22.34
C ASN A 61 13.90 -21.77 21.96
N ASN A 62 13.99 -20.65 21.22
CA ASN A 62 15.26 -20.04 20.88
C ASN A 62 15.78 -19.20 22.06
N ASN A 63 17.02 -19.47 22.49
CA ASN A 63 17.63 -18.80 23.65
C ASN A 63 18.30 -17.46 23.30
N ALA A 64 18.26 -17.03 22.04
CA ALA A 64 18.84 -15.76 21.63
C ALA A 64 17.98 -14.58 22.13
N SER A 65 18.64 -13.54 22.61
CA SER A 65 17.95 -12.33 23.08
C SER A 65 17.24 -11.57 21.95
N TYR A 66 17.75 -11.69 20.72
CA TYR A 66 17.18 -11.03 19.54
C TYR A 66 17.23 -11.98 18.34
N LEU A 67 16.09 -12.09 17.66
CA LEU A 67 15.96 -12.86 16.42
C LEU A 67 15.85 -11.90 15.25
N LEU A 68 16.79 -12.01 14.30
CA LEU A 68 16.64 -11.35 13.01
C LEU A 68 15.84 -12.27 12.10
N LEU A 69 14.63 -11.84 11.77
CA LEU A 69 13.75 -12.55 10.86
C LEU A 69 14.27 -12.40 9.42
N ASN A 70 14.85 -13.46 8.87
CA ASN A 70 15.23 -13.51 7.47
C ASN A 70 14.01 -13.92 6.64
N PHE A 71 13.42 -12.96 5.93
CA PHE A 71 12.31 -13.22 5.02
C PHE A 71 12.56 -12.62 3.65
N ILE A 72 12.12 -13.35 2.64
CA ILE A 72 11.96 -12.85 1.27
C ILE A 72 10.49 -12.44 1.04
N TYR A 73 9.55 -13.07 1.76
CA TYR A 73 8.11 -12.94 1.51
C TYR A 73 7.24 -12.98 2.78
N GLY A 74 7.39 -11.98 3.65
CA GLY A 74 6.54 -11.79 4.83
C GLY A 74 5.17 -11.20 4.50
N GLN A 75 4.35 -11.91 3.72
CA GLN A 75 3.06 -11.41 3.21
C GLN A 75 1.87 -12.17 3.79
N ASN A 76 1.66 -12.11 5.11
CA ASN A 76 0.44 -12.66 5.71
C ASN A 76 -0.15 -11.70 6.77
N PRO A 77 -1.40 -11.23 6.61
CA PRO A 77 -2.00 -10.29 7.54
C PRO A 77 -2.20 -10.85 8.95
N ARG A 78 -2.22 -12.19 9.11
CA ARG A 78 -2.36 -12.85 10.42
C ARG A 78 -1.26 -12.49 11.42
N TYR A 79 -0.09 -12.05 10.96
CA TYR A 79 0.96 -11.54 11.86
C TYR A 79 0.57 -10.23 12.55
N PHE A 80 -0.40 -9.50 12.01
CA PHE A 80 -0.80 -8.17 12.45
C PHE A 80 -2.28 -8.10 12.84
N GLU A 81 -3.02 -9.21 12.89
CA GLU A 81 -4.46 -9.21 13.18
C GLU A 81 -4.75 -8.50 14.51
N ASP A 82 -4.01 -8.85 15.56
CA ASP A 82 -4.16 -8.24 16.89
C ASP A 82 -3.67 -6.77 16.94
N TYR A 83 -2.80 -6.38 16.01
CA TYR A 83 -2.16 -5.07 15.97
C TYR A 83 -2.72 -4.15 14.88
N ILE A 84 -3.75 -4.59 14.14
CA ILE A 84 -4.18 -3.88 12.93
C ILE A 84 -4.69 -2.47 13.24
N ALA A 85 -5.28 -2.27 14.42
CA ALA A 85 -5.73 -0.96 14.88
C ALA A 85 -4.55 -0.01 15.12
N ASP A 86 -3.51 -0.50 15.80
CA ASP A 86 -2.31 0.28 16.13
C ASP A 86 -1.50 0.59 14.86
N VAL A 87 -1.31 -0.40 13.99
CA VAL A 87 -0.64 -0.24 12.69
C VAL A 87 -1.35 0.84 11.85
N ARG A 88 -2.69 0.83 11.79
CA ARG A 88 -3.48 1.85 11.08
C ARG A 88 -3.37 3.23 11.72
N GLN A 89 -3.17 3.31 13.04
CA GLN A 89 -3.01 4.58 13.74
C GLN A 89 -1.64 5.21 13.43
N ILE A 90 -0.61 4.38 13.33
CA ILE A 90 0.78 4.79 13.04
C ILE A 90 0.94 5.12 11.55
N LEU A 91 0.42 4.26 10.67
CA LEU A 91 0.56 4.38 9.21
C LEU A 91 -0.57 5.20 8.58
N LYS A 92 -0.79 6.42 9.10
CA LYS A 92 -1.71 7.36 8.46
C LYS A 92 -1.00 8.15 7.36
N PHE A 93 -1.65 8.30 6.21
CA PHE A 93 -1.18 9.20 5.17
C PHE A 93 -1.11 10.64 5.70
N SER A 94 -0.05 11.36 5.31
CA SER A 94 0.06 12.79 5.61
C SER A 94 -1.05 13.57 4.90
N ASN A 95 -1.30 14.79 5.37
CA ASN A 95 -2.29 15.66 4.73
C ASN A 95 -1.95 15.97 3.27
N ASP A 96 -0.66 16.04 2.93
CA ASP A 96 -0.21 16.29 1.56
C ASP A 96 -0.51 15.09 0.66
N TYR A 97 -0.19 13.87 1.09
CA TYR A 97 -0.53 12.65 0.33
C TYR A 97 -2.04 12.48 0.14
N ARG A 98 -2.83 12.84 1.14
CA ARG A 98 -4.29 12.81 1.02
C ARG A 98 -4.78 13.80 -0.04
N ARG A 99 -4.26 15.03 -0.02
CA ARG A 99 -4.60 16.08 -0.98
C ARG A 99 -4.20 15.71 -2.41
N GLU A 100 -3.00 15.15 -2.59
CA GLU A 100 -2.53 14.67 -3.90
C GLU A 100 -3.37 13.51 -4.41
N GLY A 101 -3.73 12.56 -3.54
CA GLY A 101 -4.64 11.47 -3.87
C GLY A 101 -6.01 11.97 -4.31
N ASP A 102 -6.61 12.90 -3.54
CA ASP A 102 -7.90 13.50 -3.87
C ASP A 102 -7.83 14.21 -5.24
N TYR A 103 -6.76 14.97 -5.50
CA TYR A 103 -6.52 15.63 -6.78
C TYR A 103 -6.45 14.64 -7.96
N ILE A 104 -5.76 13.51 -7.79
CA ILE A 104 -5.65 12.49 -8.85
C ILE A 104 -7.02 11.86 -9.12
N VAL A 105 -7.80 11.52 -8.09
CA VAL A 105 -9.14 10.94 -8.24
C VAL A 105 -10.06 11.91 -8.98
N ASP A 106 -10.01 13.21 -8.63
CA ASP A 106 -10.76 14.27 -9.30
C ASP A 106 -10.34 14.46 -10.76
N LEU A 107 -9.03 14.47 -11.03
CA LEU A 107 -8.45 14.57 -12.38
C LEU A 107 -8.93 13.41 -13.27
N LEU A 108 -8.98 12.21 -12.72
CA LEU A 108 -9.46 11.00 -13.40
C LEU A 108 -10.99 10.97 -13.54
N LYS A 109 -11.71 11.94 -12.94
CA LYS A 109 -13.17 12.06 -12.93
C LYS A 109 -13.84 10.79 -12.41
N MET A 110 -13.27 10.24 -11.34
CA MET A 110 -13.76 9.04 -10.68
C MET A 110 -14.58 9.39 -9.46
N THR A 111 -15.67 8.66 -9.24
CA THR A 111 -16.50 8.84 -8.05
C THR A 111 -16.15 7.77 -7.03
N HIS A 112 -15.70 8.18 -5.84
CA HIS A 112 -15.30 7.28 -4.75
C HIS A 112 -16.35 6.20 -4.42
N SER A 113 -17.64 6.49 -4.58
CA SER A 113 -18.74 5.57 -4.29
C SER A 113 -19.09 4.59 -5.42
N ASN A 114 -18.47 4.70 -6.60
CA ASN A 114 -18.81 3.93 -7.81
C ASN A 114 -17.56 3.28 -8.43
N LEU A 115 -16.57 2.92 -7.62
CA LEU A 115 -15.25 2.53 -8.08
C LEU A 115 -14.84 1.14 -7.58
N VAL A 116 -14.34 0.32 -8.50
CA VAL A 116 -13.55 -0.88 -8.20
C VAL A 116 -12.07 -0.52 -8.32
N CYS A 117 -11.31 -0.77 -7.26
CA CYS A 117 -9.88 -0.52 -7.20
C CYS A 117 -9.11 -1.85 -7.37
N LEU A 118 -8.19 -1.88 -8.34
CA LEU A 118 -7.41 -3.05 -8.73
C LEU A 118 -5.94 -2.75 -8.53
N HIS A 119 -5.28 -3.44 -7.61
CA HIS A 119 -3.83 -3.38 -7.46
C HIS A 119 -3.18 -4.53 -8.22
N ILE A 120 -2.28 -4.22 -9.15
CA ILE A 120 -1.57 -5.21 -9.97
C ILE A 120 -0.09 -5.20 -9.62
N ARG A 121 0.40 -6.36 -9.21
CA ARG A 121 1.83 -6.62 -8.99
C ARG A 121 2.29 -7.66 -10.02
N LYS A 122 3.16 -7.25 -10.94
CA LYS A 122 3.56 -8.08 -12.08
C LYS A 122 5.06 -8.18 -12.25
N THR A 123 5.82 -7.08 -12.22
CA THR A 123 7.21 -7.03 -12.73
C THR A 123 8.14 -8.10 -12.13
N ASP A 124 8.58 -7.93 -10.88
CA ASP A 124 9.40 -8.90 -10.15
C ASP A 124 8.64 -10.20 -9.82
N PHE A 125 7.31 -10.20 -9.93
CA PHE A 125 6.46 -11.36 -9.69
C PHE A 125 6.40 -12.32 -10.88
N ASP A 126 6.60 -11.83 -12.11
CA ASP A 126 6.71 -12.63 -13.33
C ASP A 126 7.95 -13.52 -13.25
N VAL A 127 9.08 -12.96 -12.82
CA VAL A 127 10.35 -13.71 -12.61
C VAL A 127 10.16 -14.83 -11.59
N ARG A 128 9.22 -14.66 -10.66
CA ARG A 128 8.94 -15.59 -9.57
C ARG A 128 7.77 -16.54 -9.88
N ASN A 129 7.18 -16.47 -11.07
CA ASN A 129 6.03 -17.26 -11.52
C ASN A 129 4.82 -17.21 -10.55
N ILE A 130 4.59 -16.04 -9.95
CA ILE A 130 3.49 -15.76 -9.02
C ILE A 130 2.71 -14.50 -9.42
N SER A 131 2.87 -14.07 -10.67
CA SER A 131 2.26 -12.84 -11.15
C SER A 131 0.77 -12.98 -11.38
N THR A 132 0.14 -11.81 -11.48
CA THR A 132 -1.29 -11.67 -11.71
C THR A 132 -1.65 -12.19 -13.11
N ASP A 133 -2.58 -13.14 -13.18
CA ASP A 133 -3.17 -13.60 -14.43
C ASP A 133 -4.21 -12.60 -14.95
N MET A 134 -4.20 -12.34 -16.27
CA MET A 134 -5.06 -11.34 -16.89
C MET A 134 -6.54 -11.76 -16.88
N GLU A 135 -6.82 -12.97 -17.37
CA GLU A 135 -8.18 -13.42 -17.66
C GLU A 135 -9.00 -13.56 -16.37
N SER A 136 -8.46 -14.29 -15.39
CA SER A 136 -9.12 -14.49 -14.10
C SER A 136 -9.28 -13.18 -13.32
N SER A 137 -8.30 -12.27 -13.39
CA SER A 137 -8.39 -10.97 -12.72
C SER A 137 -9.45 -10.07 -13.34
N VAL A 138 -9.56 -10.05 -14.67
CA VAL A 138 -10.62 -9.32 -15.39
C VAL A 138 -12.00 -9.89 -15.07
N GLU A 139 -12.14 -11.21 -15.06
CA GLU A 139 -13.39 -11.89 -14.69
C GLU A 139 -13.80 -11.53 -13.25
N ALA A 140 -12.86 -11.59 -12.31
CA ALA A 140 -13.07 -11.23 -10.92
C ALA A 140 -13.49 -9.76 -10.77
N ALA A 141 -12.78 -8.85 -11.44
CA ALA A 141 -13.08 -7.41 -11.43
C ALA A 141 -14.51 -7.13 -11.89
N ASN A 142 -14.89 -7.67 -13.05
CA ASN A 142 -16.23 -7.50 -13.63
C ASN A 142 -17.32 -8.12 -12.75
N THR A 143 -17.05 -9.29 -12.16
CA THR A 143 -17.98 -9.96 -11.25
C THR A 143 -18.22 -9.14 -9.98
N ILE A 144 -17.14 -8.62 -9.36
CA ILE A 144 -17.22 -7.76 -8.17
C ILE A 144 -18.01 -6.49 -8.50
N ALA A 145 -17.68 -5.83 -9.62
CA ALA A 145 -18.35 -4.61 -10.05
C ALA A 145 -19.87 -4.80 -10.15
N ARG A 146 -20.32 -5.83 -10.89
CA ARG A 146 -21.74 -6.14 -11.06
C ARG A 146 -22.43 -6.46 -9.73
N ARG A 147 -21.81 -7.28 -8.88
CA ARG A 147 -22.37 -7.65 -7.57
C ARG A 147 -22.50 -6.47 -6.62
N LYS A 148 -21.67 -5.45 -6.77
CA LYS A 148 -21.64 -4.26 -5.92
C LYS A 148 -22.35 -3.05 -6.55
N GLY A 149 -22.88 -3.18 -7.77
CA GLY A 149 -23.47 -2.07 -8.50
C GLY A 149 -22.46 -0.97 -8.88
N LEU A 150 -21.18 -1.33 -8.99
CA LEU A 150 -20.09 -0.44 -9.35
C LEU A 150 -19.84 -0.50 -10.85
N SER A 151 -19.36 0.59 -11.42
CA SER A 151 -19.23 0.71 -12.88
C SER A 151 -17.99 1.46 -13.33
N GLN A 152 -17.15 1.97 -12.43
CA GLN A 152 -15.84 2.53 -12.77
C GLN A 152 -14.74 1.62 -12.22
N PHE A 153 -13.59 1.61 -12.89
CA PHE A 153 -12.43 0.80 -12.51
C PHE A 153 -11.17 1.68 -12.45
N MET A 154 -10.43 1.60 -11.34
CA MET A 154 -9.11 2.20 -11.16
C MET A 154 -8.09 1.10 -10.99
N ILE A 155 -7.14 1.03 -11.91
CA ILE A 155 -6.06 0.04 -11.91
C ILE A 155 -4.77 0.76 -11.50
N PHE A 156 -4.03 0.21 -10.54
CA PHE A 156 -2.74 0.75 -10.14
C PHE A 156 -1.76 -0.36 -9.86
N GLY A 157 -0.48 -0.12 -10.12
CA GLY A 157 0.50 -1.20 -10.14
C GLY A 157 1.83 -0.80 -10.73
N ASP A 158 2.64 -1.82 -11.00
CA ASP A 158 4.04 -1.71 -11.39
C ASP A 158 4.33 -2.00 -12.87
N ASP A 159 3.36 -2.52 -13.64
CA ASP A 159 3.50 -2.79 -15.08
C ASP A 159 2.47 -1.99 -15.90
N GLN A 160 2.93 -0.90 -16.52
CA GLN A 160 2.06 0.01 -17.26
C GLN A 160 1.36 -0.65 -18.46
N LYS A 161 2.10 -1.45 -19.24
CA LYS A 161 1.57 -2.06 -20.46
C LYS A 161 0.50 -3.10 -20.12
N PHE A 162 0.73 -3.87 -19.08
CA PHE A 162 -0.25 -4.83 -18.60
C PHE A 162 -1.51 -4.14 -18.07
N MET A 163 -1.36 -3.08 -17.27
CA MET A 163 -2.51 -2.33 -16.74
C MET A 163 -3.32 -1.66 -17.85
N GLU A 164 -2.67 -1.13 -18.88
CA GLU A 164 -3.34 -0.57 -20.05
C GLU A 164 -4.17 -1.64 -20.78
N ASN A 165 -3.57 -2.79 -21.08
CA ASN A 165 -4.27 -3.90 -21.70
C ASN A 165 -5.44 -4.37 -20.82
N MET A 166 -5.23 -4.53 -19.51
CA MET A 166 -6.28 -4.90 -18.57
C MET A 166 -7.44 -3.91 -18.58
N SER A 167 -7.17 -2.61 -18.66
CA SER A 167 -8.22 -1.58 -18.71
C SER A 167 -9.13 -1.75 -19.93
N GLN A 168 -8.55 -2.08 -21.09
CA GLN A 168 -9.28 -2.34 -22.33
C GLN A 168 -10.09 -3.64 -22.22
N THR A 169 -9.45 -4.72 -21.76
CA THR A 169 -10.09 -6.03 -21.62
C THR A 169 -11.25 -6.02 -20.61
N ILE A 170 -11.15 -5.25 -19.51
CA ILE A 170 -12.27 -5.07 -18.56
C ILE A 170 -13.50 -4.50 -19.28
N VAL A 171 -13.32 -3.44 -20.06
CA VAL A 171 -14.41 -2.77 -20.79
C VAL A 171 -15.03 -3.71 -21.81
N GLU A 172 -14.20 -4.38 -22.61
CA GLU A 172 -14.63 -5.28 -23.69
C GLU A 172 -15.34 -6.53 -23.16
N SER A 173 -14.69 -7.30 -22.28
CA SER A 173 -15.27 -8.53 -21.71
C SER A 173 -16.46 -8.25 -20.78
N GLY A 174 -16.46 -7.08 -20.15
CA GLY A 174 -17.52 -6.64 -19.26
C GLY A 174 -18.77 -6.16 -19.99
N ASN A 175 -18.69 -5.93 -21.31
CA ASN A 175 -19.70 -5.23 -22.12
C ASN A 175 -20.07 -3.86 -21.52
N TRP A 176 -19.07 -3.15 -21.00
CA TRP A 176 -19.28 -1.82 -20.47
C TRP A 176 -19.30 -0.78 -21.59
N ASP A 177 -19.94 0.37 -21.33
CA ASP A 177 -19.83 1.53 -22.23
C ASP A 177 -18.35 1.87 -22.49
N LYS A 178 -18.01 2.06 -23.78
CA LYS A 178 -16.65 2.38 -24.27
C LYS A 178 -16.16 3.78 -23.89
N ASN A 179 -16.88 4.48 -23.02
CA ASN A 179 -16.44 5.73 -22.42
C ASN A 179 -15.05 5.53 -21.80
N PRO A 180 -14.04 6.32 -22.20
CA PRO A 180 -12.68 6.15 -21.69
C PRO A 180 -12.62 6.27 -20.15
N ARG A 181 -13.57 6.97 -19.50
CA ARG A 181 -13.65 7.08 -18.03
C ARG A 181 -14.08 5.79 -17.31
N LYS A 182 -14.40 4.73 -18.06
CA LYS A 182 -14.90 3.46 -17.53
C LYS A 182 -13.81 2.70 -16.78
N ALA A 183 -12.62 2.58 -17.36
CA ALA A 183 -11.46 1.98 -16.73
C ALA A 183 -10.23 2.89 -16.93
N ARG A 184 -9.57 3.27 -15.83
CA ARG A 184 -8.31 4.02 -15.86
C ARG A 184 -7.21 3.23 -15.18
N TYR A 185 -5.98 3.55 -15.55
CA TYR A 185 -4.80 3.03 -14.89
C TYR A 185 -3.84 4.15 -14.51
N ALA A 186 -3.08 3.94 -13.44
CA ALA A 186 -1.99 4.81 -13.03
C ALA A 186 -0.83 3.96 -12.50
N THR A 187 0.40 4.31 -12.83
CA THR A 187 1.58 3.70 -12.21
C THR A 187 1.85 4.37 -10.87
N ALA A 188 2.48 3.66 -9.93
CA ALA A 188 2.86 4.23 -8.64
C ALA A 188 3.70 5.54 -8.75
N PRO A 189 4.65 5.71 -9.71
CA PRO A 189 5.35 6.97 -9.92
C PRO A 189 4.42 8.14 -10.24
N LEU A 190 3.36 7.95 -11.04
CA LEU A 190 2.39 9.01 -11.32
C LEU A 190 1.56 9.42 -10.07
N MET A 191 1.53 8.57 -9.04
CA MET A 191 0.92 8.87 -7.73
C MET A 191 1.95 9.38 -6.70
N MET A 192 3.24 9.41 -7.04
CA MET A 192 4.34 9.71 -6.11
C MET A 192 5.25 10.86 -6.58
N GLU A 193 5.24 11.22 -7.88
CA GLU A 193 6.09 12.27 -8.48
C GLU A 193 5.67 13.70 -8.08
N SER A 194 4.53 13.88 -7.42
CA SER A 194 4.11 15.19 -6.90
C SER A 194 4.80 15.62 -5.60
N SER A 195 5.56 14.75 -4.93
CA SER A 195 6.24 15.08 -3.67
C SER A 195 7.77 15.20 -3.85
N PRO A 196 8.36 16.41 -3.83
CA PRO A 196 9.79 16.61 -4.07
C PRO A 196 10.70 16.22 -2.89
N GLN A 197 10.17 15.63 -1.81
CA GLN A 197 10.91 15.51 -0.55
C GLN A 197 10.86 14.10 0.00
N TRP A 198 11.53 13.12 -0.63
CA TRP A 198 12.18 11.99 0.05
C TRP A 198 13.18 11.31 -0.91
N ARG A 199 14.34 11.95 -1.15
CA ARG A 199 15.57 11.19 -1.42
C ARG A 199 16.18 10.90 -0.05
N ILE A 200 16.19 9.63 0.34
CA ILE A 200 17.04 9.13 1.43
C ILE A 200 18.46 9.02 0.89
#